data_AF-A0A168M633-F1
#
_entry.id   AF-A0A168M633-F1
#
_cell.length_a   1.000
_cell.length_b   1.000
_cell.length_c   1.000
_cell.angle_alpha   90.00
_cell.angle_beta   90.00
_cell.angle_gamma   90.00
#
_symmetry.space_group_name_H-M   'P 1'
#
loop_
_entity.id
_entity.type
_entity.pdbx_description
1 polymer ?
#
loop_
_entity_poly.entity_id
_entity_poly.type
_entity_poly.pdbx_seq_one_letter_code
_entity_poly.pdbx_strand_id
1 'polypeptide(L)'
;MVNTLNGHAIMISTVEVFGRIKNVDLFWEPHGKLKGTIKQTSLPPTNIKTLYPCVWPVSIQNRNGKKVVIGTEVSNALVTSSIRLDCQEAPVIESTASGFDLNSINDSLSTKIYLDIESMNSSLAMINDTSTSHICDTNIIYQIRQLQSKFDHHSAYQLTRASGPLTRSHTCHPYSVFTLADHDASRTPVALLFRSIALLVLERGSAASLDKSAVQQYAMSSTGKIKEVMDNIMDLYKQNDDKTISILGNLDLNKQLAILSDLLMPSIVAANATVAKYVAAVFN
;
A
#
# COMPACT_ATOMS: atom_id res chain seq x y z
N MET A 1 3.50 16.80 9.05
CA MET A 1 2.58 16.89 10.21
C MET A 1 3.39 17.22 11.45
N VAL A 2 2.81 18.03 12.36
CA VAL A 2 3.48 18.45 13.61
C VAL A 2 2.49 18.32 14.76
N ASN A 3 2.85 17.58 15.81
CA ASN A 3 2.10 17.56 17.05
C ASN A 3 2.62 18.70 17.95
N THR A 4 1.79 19.73 18.16
CA THR A 4 2.21 20.93 18.89
C THR A 4 2.29 20.74 20.41
N LEU A 5 1.83 19.62 20.96
CA LEU A 5 1.92 19.34 22.40
C LEU A 5 3.30 18.79 22.79
N ASN A 6 3.83 17.85 22.00
CA ASN A 6 5.11 17.21 22.26
C ASN A 6 6.24 17.71 21.34
N GLY A 7 5.93 18.53 20.34
CA GLY A 7 6.90 19.07 19.40
C GLY A 7 7.36 18.07 18.32
N HIS A 8 6.83 16.84 18.31
CA HIS A 8 7.21 15.86 17.29
C HIS A 8 6.71 16.30 15.91
N ALA A 9 7.53 16.08 14.90
CA ALA A 9 7.27 16.49 13.53
C ALA A 9 7.69 15.39 12.55
N ILE A 10 6.80 15.06 11.62
CA ILE A 10 7.11 14.15 10.52
C ILE A 10 6.87 14.81 9.17
N MET A 11 7.73 14.52 8.20
CA MET A 11 7.40 14.67 6.80
C MET A 11 6.87 13.33 6.28
N ILE A 12 5.69 13.36 5.68
CA ILE A 12 5.11 12.18 5.05
C ILE A 12 5.58 12.15 3.61
N SER A 13 6.30 11.08 3.26
CA SER A 13 6.85 10.88 1.93
C SER A 13 5.89 10.11 1.04
N THR A 14 5.15 9.14 1.59
CA THR A 14 4.23 8.31 0.82
C THR A 14 2.95 8.01 1.60
N VAL A 15 1.82 8.08 0.91
CA VAL A 15 0.49 7.71 1.44
C VAL A 15 -0.23 6.73 0.53
N GLU A 16 -1.13 5.95 1.12
CA GLU A 16 -2.07 5.07 0.42
C GLU A 16 -3.50 5.41 0.81
N VAL A 17 -4.35 5.70 -0.18
CA VAL A 17 -5.75 6.08 0.08
C VAL A 17 -6.68 4.87 -0.04
N PHE A 18 -7.56 4.72 0.95
CA PHE A 18 -8.61 3.69 1.03
C PHE A 18 -9.99 4.33 1.19
N GLY A 19 -10.99 3.74 0.53
CA GLY A 19 -12.40 4.11 0.70
C GLY A 19 -12.93 3.72 2.08
N ARG A 20 -13.97 4.42 2.54
CA ARG A 20 -14.47 4.25 3.91
C ARG A 20 -15.49 3.13 4.09
N ILE A 21 -16.18 2.72 3.03
CA ILE A 21 -17.27 1.73 3.11
C ILE A 21 -17.00 0.51 2.23
N LYS A 22 -17.52 -0.63 2.66
CA LYS A 22 -17.31 -1.93 1.99
C LYS A 22 -17.65 -1.95 0.51
N ASN A 23 -18.72 -1.26 0.12
CA ASN A 23 -19.19 -1.24 -1.26
C ASN A 23 -18.33 -0.35 -2.17
N VAL A 24 -17.55 0.57 -1.59
CA VAL A 24 -16.62 1.46 -2.31
C VAL A 24 -15.23 0.84 -2.36
N ASP A 25 -14.80 0.20 -1.28
CA ASP A 25 -13.46 -0.36 -1.18
C ASP A 25 -13.46 -1.66 -0.37
N LEU A 26 -12.94 -2.74 -0.98
CA LEU A 26 -12.83 -4.04 -0.33
C LEU A 26 -11.84 -4.04 0.84
N PHE A 27 -10.93 -3.07 0.89
CA PHE A 27 -9.90 -2.87 1.91
C PHE A 27 -10.25 -1.75 2.90
N TRP A 28 -11.51 -1.31 2.92
CA TRP A 28 -12.01 -0.34 3.88
C TRP A 28 -11.69 -0.72 5.33
N GLU A 29 -11.56 0.29 6.18
CA GLU A 29 -11.30 0.13 7.61
C GLU A 29 -12.58 -0.29 8.36
N PRO A 30 -12.67 -1.53 8.90
CA PRO A 30 -13.87 -1.98 9.57
C PRO A 30 -14.13 -1.21 10.87
N HIS A 31 -15.35 -0.69 11.05
CA HIS A 31 -15.84 -0.13 12.32
C HIS A 31 -16.74 -1.14 13.05
N GLY A 32 -16.89 -0.97 14.37
CA GLY A 32 -17.81 -1.80 15.19
C GLY A 32 -17.23 -2.21 16.54
N LYS A 33 -17.79 -3.29 17.12
CA LYS A 33 -17.37 -3.82 18.42
C LYS A 33 -16.39 -4.99 18.25
N LEU A 34 -15.33 -5.01 19.04
CA LEU A 34 -14.42 -6.14 19.19
C LEU A 34 -14.45 -6.58 20.65
N LYS A 35 -14.90 -7.81 20.95
CA LYS A 35 -14.90 -8.39 22.31
C LYS A 35 -15.44 -7.45 23.42
N GLY A 36 -16.53 -6.73 23.14
CA GLY A 36 -17.16 -5.83 24.11
C GLY A 36 -16.60 -4.41 24.15
N THR A 37 -15.47 -4.12 23.49
CA THR A 37 -14.96 -2.75 23.32
C THR A 37 -15.25 -2.22 21.92
N ILE A 38 -15.32 -0.89 21.78
CA ILE A 38 -15.42 -0.25 20.48
C ILE A 38 -14.04 -0.32 19.83
N LYS A 39 -13.97 -0.81 18.60
CA LYS A 39 -12.73 -0.81 17.83
C LYS A 39 -12.32 0.63 17.56
N GLN A 40 -11.08 0.99 17.89
CA GLN A 40 -10.53 2.29 17.51
C GLN A 40 -10.52 2.43 15.99
N THR A 41 -10.97 3.59 15.49
CA THR A 41 -11.02 3.86 14.05
C THR A 41 -10.40 5.22 13.72
N SER A 42 -10.12 5.44 12.44
CA SER A 42 -9.73 6.76 11.91
C SER A 42 -10.93 7.64 11.55
N LEU A 43 -12.16 7.25 11.90
CA LEU A 43 -13.31 8.14 11.67
C LEU A 43 -13.19 9.40 12.52
N PRO A 44 -13.49 10.58 11.95
CA PRO A 44 -13.54 11.81 12.73
C PRO A 44 -14.54 11.69 13.89
N PRO A 45 -14.16 12.12 15.11
CA PRO A 45 -15.08 12.13 16.24
C PRO A 45 -16.19 13.16 15.98
N THR A 46 -17.45 12.75 16.11
CA THR A 46 -18.62 13.62 15.92
C THR A 46 -18.97 14.44 17.15
N ASN A 47 -18.45 14.05 18.31
CA ASN A 47 -18.74 14.65 19.61
C ASN A 47 -17.72 15.72 20.04
N ILE A 48 -16.67 15.95 19.25
CA ILE A 48 -15.57 16.88 19.56
C ILE A 48 -15.28 17.73 18.35
N LYS A 49 -15.07 19.04 18.56
CA LYS A 49 -14.63 19.94 17.49
C LYS A 49 -13.19 19.63 17.10
N THR A 50 -12.99 19.16 15.88
CA THR A 50 -11.66 18.91 15.30
C THR A 50 -11.02 20.21 14.80
N LEU A 51 -9.68 20.23 14.70
CA LEU A 51 -8.94 21.36 14.14
C LEU A 51 -9.31 21.61 12.67
N TYR A 52 -9.42 20.52 11.91
CA TYR A 52 -9.86 20.51 10.52
C TYR A 52 -11.20 19.78 10.43
N PRO A 53 -12.27 20.39 9.90
CA PRO A 53 -13.58 19.73 9.80
C PRO A 53 -13.47 18.39 9.07
N CYS A 54 -14.10 17.35 9.62
CA CYS A 54 -14.17 16.02 9.01
C CYS A 54 -12.80 15.35 8.74
N VAL A 55 -11.73 15.78 9.42
CA VAL A 55 -10.39 15.21 9.29
C VAL A 55 -9.85 14.85 10.67
N TRP A 56 -9.27 13.65 10.77
CA TRP A 56 -8.78 13.07 12.02
C TRP A 56 -7.47 12.31 11.82
N PRO A 57 -6.32 12.94 12.12
CA PRO A 57 -5.05 12.23 12.18
C PRO A 57 -5.00 11.40 13.47
N VAL A 58 -4.73 10.11 13.36
CA VAL A 58 -4.68 9.19 14.50
C VAL A 58 -3.69 8.05 14.25
N SER A 59 -3.19 7.45 15.33
CA SER A 59 -2.44 6.21 15.26
C SER A 59 -3.34 5.02 15.61
N ILE A 60 -3.45 4.05 14.71
CA ILE A 60 -4.25 2.84 14.91
C ILE A 60 -3.33 1.66 15.18
N GLN A 61 -3.57 0.95 16.30
CA GLN A 61 -2.90 -0.30 16.59
C GLN A 61 -3.46 -1.44 15.71
N ASN A 62 -2.58 -2.09 14.95
CA ASN A 62 -2.89 -3.30 14.20
C ASN A 62 -1.94 -4.44 14.59
N ARG A 63 -2.15 -5.63 14.01
CA ARG A 63 -1.29 -6.81 14.23
C ARG A 63 0.18 -6.55 13.86
N ASN A 64 0.41 -5.74 12.82
CA ASN A 64 1.73 -5.45 12.27
C ASN A 64 2.37 -4.20 12.91
N GLY A 65 1.89 -3.81 14.09
CA GLY A 65 2.29 -2.57 14.74
C GLY A 65 1.28 -1.45 14.54
N LYS A 66 1.67 -0.29 15.05
CA LYS A 66 0.86 0.92 15.08
C LYS A 66 1.07 1.70 13.80
N LYS A 67 0.00 2.27 13.23
CA LYS A 67 0.03 2.93 11.93
C LYS A 67 -0.52 4.34 12.02
N VAL A 68 0.15 5.31 11.41
CA VAL A 68 -0.39 6.68 11.30
C VAL A 68 -1.37 6.73 10.14
N VAL A 69 -2.58 7.22 10.41
CA VAL A 69 -3.67 7.33 9.43
C VAL A 69 -4.26 8.73 9.52
N ILE A 70 -4.46 9.36 8.37
CA ILE A 70 -5.25 10.59 8.25
C ILE A 70 -6.64 10.17 7.77
N GLY A 71 -7.59 10.12 8.69
CA GLY A 71 -8.95 9.72 8.38
C GLY A 71 -9.84 10.90 8.00
N THR A 72 -10.77 10.66 7.08
CA THR A 72 -11.87 11.56 6.73
C THR A 72 -13.22 10.82 6.76
N GLU A 73 -14.32 11.50 6.53
CA GLU A 73 -15.65 10.86 6.42
C GLU A 73 -15.75 9.91 5.22
N VAL A 74 -15.05 10.19 4.11
CA VAL A 74 -15.21 9.45 2.84
C VAL A 74 -14.06 8.49 2.54
N SER A 75 -12.88 8.75 3.09
CA SER A 75 -11.66 7.99 2.85
C SER A 75 -10.71 8.04 4.04
N ASN A 76 -9.68 7.21 4.02
CA ASN A 76 -8.51 7.35 4.90
C ASN A 76 -7.23 7.28 4.08
N ALA A 77 -6.23 8.04 4.49
CA ALA A 77 -4.88 8.00 3.95
C ALA A 77 -3.96 7.34 4.98
N LEU A 78 -3.49 6.14 4.66
CA LEU A 78 -2.49 5.42 5.42
C LEU A 78 -1.10 5.98 5.09
N VAL A 79 -0.33 6.38 6.10
CA VAL A 79 1.06 6.76 5.91
C VAL A 79 1.90 5.50 5.73
N THR A 80 2.62 5.39 4.61
CA THR A 80 3.48 4.23 4.28
C THR A 80 4.95 4.58 4.13
N SER A 81 5.29 5.87 4.12
CA SER A 81 6.65 6.34 4.31
C SER A 81 6.66 7.70 4.99
N SER A 82 7.53 7.88 5.99
CA SER A 82 7.74 9.16 6.66
C SER A 82 9.14 9.29 7.27
N ILE A 83 9.58 10.51 7.50
CA ILE A 83 10.83 10.83 8.20
C ILE A 83 10.53 11.83 9.33
N ARG A 84 11.22 11.67 10.48
CA ARG A 84 11.17 12.63 11.58
C ARG A 84 11.96 13.89 11.21
N LEU A 85 11.35 15.05 11.43
CA LEU A 85 11.98 16.35 11.21
C LEU A 85 12.52 16.96 12.51
N ASP A 86 12.03 16.49 13.66
CA ASP A 86 12.43 16.98 14.98
C ASP A 86 13.61 16.21 15.60
N CYS A 87 13.98 15.05 15.03
CA CYS A 87 15.14 14.27 15.47
C CYS A 87 15.83 13.57 14.29
N GLN A 88 17.10 13.19 14.48
CA GLN A 88 17.86 12.37 13.54
C GLN A 88 17.54 10.88 13.76
N GLU A 89 16.42 10.44 13.21
CA GLU A 89 16.05 9.02 13.13
C GLU A 89 16.02 8.57 11.66
N ALA A 90 16.24 7.28 11.43
CA ALA A 90 16.09 6.72 10.10
C ALA A 90 14.62 6.87 9.62
N PRO A 91 14.38 7.15 8.33
CA PRO A 91 13.04 7.16 7.78
C PRO A 91 12.33 5.83 8.02
N VAL A 92 11.04 5.92 8.34
CA VAL A 92 10.17 4.76 8.42
C VAL A 92 9.63 4.47 7.04
N ILE A 93 10.02 3.32 6.51
CA ILE A 93 9.44 2.74 5.30
C ILE A 93 8.52 1.62 5.76
N GLU A 94 7.33 1.56 5.17
CA GLU A 94 6.17 0.78 5.59
C GLU A 94 5.26 1.50 6.58
N SER A 95 4.07 0.93 6.75
CA SER A 95 2.95 1.56 7.46
C SER A 95 3.07 1.59 8.99
N THR A 96 4.28 1.52 9.56
CA THR A 96 4.50 1.56 11.00
C THR A 96 4.79 2.99 11.49
N ALA A 97 4.34 3.31 12.69
CA ALA A 97 4.66 4.55 13.37
C ALA A 97 5.93 4.32 14.21
N SER A 98 7.04 4.98 13.86
CA SER A 98 8.21 5.06 14.74
C SER A 98 8.27 6.47 15.32
N GLY A 99 8.04 6.59 16.63
CA GLY A 99 8.23 7.83 17.39
C GLY A 99 7.19 8.94 17.17
N PHE A 100 6.37 8.90 16.11
CA PHE A 100 5.25 9.82 15.90
C PHE A 100 3.90 9.15 16.21
N ASP A 101 3.55 9.18 17.48
CA ASP A 101 2.40 8.45 18.02
C ASP A 101 1.25 9.38 18.42
N LEU A 102 0.10 9.20 17.77
CA LEU A 102 -1.14 9.92 18.07
C LEU A 102 -2.08 9.00 18.87
N ASN A 103 -1.74 8.79 20.13
CA ASN A 103 -2.45 7.86 21.03
C ASN A 103 -3.67 8.46 21.69
N SER A 104 -3.60 9.75 22.01
CA SER A 104 -4.67 10.44 22.71
C SER A 104 -5.47 11.33 21.77
N ILE A 105 -6.69 11.67 22.21
CA ILE A 105 -7.51 12.70 21.57
C ILE A 105 -6.74 14.02 21.50
N ASN A 106 -5.98 14.36 22.54
CA ASN A 106 -5.20 15.60 22.61
C ASN A 106 -4.07 15.63 21.56
N ASP A 107 -3.37 14.50 21.35
CA ASP A 107 -2.35 14.39 20.30
C ASP A 107 -2.96 14.66 18.93
N SER A 108 -4.11 14.04 18.66
CA SER A 108 -4.82 14.16 17.38
C SER A 108 -5.34 15.59 17.16
N LEU A 109 -5.92 16.23 18.18
CA LEU A 109 -6.39 17.62 18.13
C LEU A 109 -5.27 18.65 17.99
N SER A 110 -4.09 18.34 18.52
CA SER A 110 -2.92 19.22 18.49
C SER A 110 -2.01 18.95 17.30
N THR A 111 -2.40 18.03 16.42
CA THR A 111 -1.64 17.72 15.21
C THR A 111 -2.05 18.63 14.07
N LYS A 112 -1.11 19.48 13.65
CA LYS A 112 -1.22 20.32 12.46
C LYS A 112 -0.76 19.55 11.22
N ILE A 113 -1.54 19.62 10.16
CA ILE A 113 -1.23 19.03 8.85
C ILE A 113 -0.84 20.18 7.93
N TYR A 114 0.36 20.10 7.37
CA TYR A 114 0.88 21.03 6.38
C TYR A 114 0.95 20.31 5.04
N LEU A 115 0.53 21.00 3.99
CA LEU A 115 0.52 20.48 2.62
C LEU A 115 1.57 21.22 1.80
N ASP A 116 2.23 20.49 0.92
CA ASP A 116 3.07 21.09 -0.11
C ASP A 116 2.20 21.80 -1.14
N ILE A 117 2.50 23.08 -1.41
CA ILE A 117 1.65 23.94 -2.24
C ILE A 117 1.66 23.49 -3.71
N GLU A 118 2.78 22.97 -4.21
CA GLU A 118 2.89 22.48 -5.59
C GLU A 118 2.09 21.20 -5.79
N SER A 119 2.18 20.27 -4.84
CA SER A 119 1.36 19.05 -4.81
C SER A 119 -0.13 19.37 -4.70
N MET A 120 -0.49 20.37 -3.89
CA MET A 120 -1.88 20.81 -3.77
C MET A 120 -2.40 21.38 -5.10
N ASN A 121 -1.65 22.28 -5.75
CA ASN A 121 -2.02 22.84 -7.04
C ASN A 121 -2.16 21.75 -8.12
N SER A 122 -1.24 20.78 -8.14
CA SER A 122 -1.29 19.64 -9.06
C SER A 122 -2.54 18.79 -8.83
N SER A 123 -2.88 18.51 -7.57
CA SER A 123 -4.09 17.73 -7.25
C SER A 123 -5.38 18.48 -7.62
N LEU A 124 -5.42 19.81 -7.47
CA LEU A 124 -6.56 20.62 -7.88
C LEU A 124 -6.74 20.63 -9.40
N ALA A 125 -5.64 20.65 -10.16
CA ALA A 125 -5.70 20.52 -11.62
C ALA A 125 -6.26 19.15 -12.03
N MET A 126 -5.79 18.07 -11.39
CA MET A 126 -6.28 16.71 -11.65
C MET A 126 -7.77 16.52 -11.33
N ILE A 127 -8.26 17.11 -10.23
CA ILE A 127 -9.69 17.03 -9.85
C ILE A 127 -10.60 17.63 -10.92
N ASN A 128 -10.13 18.65 -11.63
CA ASN A 128 -10.88 19.31 -12.69
C ASN A 128 -10.82 18.57 -14.04
N ASP A 129 -9.95 17.57 -14.17
CA ASP A 129 -9.81 16.75 -15.38
C ASP A 129 -10.47 15.38 -15.19
N THR A 130 -11.65 15.22 -15.78
CA THR A 130 -12.43 13.97 -15.73
C THR A 130 -11.76 12.78 -16.43
N SER A 131 -10.72 13.02 -17.24
CA SER A 131 -9.94 11.95 -17.89
C SER A 131 -8.84 11.39 -16.99
N THR A 132 -8.54 12.05 -15.87
CA THR A 132 -7.52 11.60 -14.92
C THR A 132 -7.91 10.25 -14.32
N SER A 133 -7.11 9.23 -14.60
CA SER A 133 -7.27 7.87 -14.07
C SER A 133 -6.20 7.48 -13.06
N HIS A 134 -5.12 8.26 -12.96
CA HIS A 134 -3.95 7.96 -12.14
C HIS A 134 -3.08 9.22 -11.94
N ILE A 135 -2.10 9.17 -11.04
CA ILE A 135 -1.32 10.36 -10.60
C ILE A 135 -0.21 10.71 -11.59
N CYS A 136 0.39 9.72 -12.23
CA CYS A 136 1.49 9.91 -13.17
C CYS A 136 1.64 8.72 -14.11
N ASP A 137 1.84 8.95 -15.41
CA ASP A 137 2.04 7.87 -16.39
C ASP A 137 3.35 7.09 -16.15
N THR A 138 4.31 7.70 -15.46
CA THR A 138 5.57 7.03 -15.09
C THR A 138 5.41 6.24 -13.79
N ASN A 139 6.04 5.06 -13.73
CA ASN A 139 6.03 4.20 -12.54
C ASN A 139 4.62 3.84 -12.06
N ILE A 140 3.67 3.63 -12.97
CA ILE A 140 2.25 3.34 -12.66
C ILE A 140 2.09 2.20 -11.64
N ILE A 141 2.90 1.15 -11.75
CA ILE A 141 2.86 0.00 -10.84
C ILE A 141 3.20 0.36 -9.38
N TYR A 142 3.98 1.41 -9.16
CA TYR A 142 4.29 1.91 -7.81
C TYR A 142 3.10 2.64 -7.17
N GLN A 143 2.07 2.99 -7.94
CA GLN A 143 0.83 3.57 -7.42
C GLN A 143 -0.13 2.50 -6.89
N ILE A 144 0.15 1.21 -7.11
CA ILE A 144 -0.67 0.11 -6.55
C ILE A 144 -0.40 -0.04 -5.04
N ARG A 145 -1.48 -0.28 -4.29
CA ARG A 145 -1.48 -0.49 -2.83
C ARG A 145 -0.57 -1.63 -2.34
N GLN A 146 -0.12 -1.52 -1.09
CA GLN A 146 0.70 -2.55 -0.44
C GLN A 146 -0.22 -3.62 0.14
N LEU A 147 -0.56 -4.62 -0.68
CA LEU A 147 -1.51 -5.64 -0.31
C LEU A 147 -0.86 -7.03 -0.28
N GLN A 148 -1.41 -7.88 0.58
CA GLN A 148 -0.96 -9.25 0.82
C GLN A 148 -2.04 -10.30 0.49
N SER A 149 -3.21 -9.85 0.02
CA SER A 149 -4.35 -10.74 -0.28
C SER A 149 -5.39 -10.06 -1.17
N LYS A 150 -6.42 -10.83 -1.56
CA LYS A 150 -7.56 -10.39 -2.38
C LYS A 150 -7.14 -9.95 -3.79
N PHE A 151 -6.13 -10.63 -4.32
CA PHE A 151 -5.60 -10.44 -5.68
C PHE A 151 -6.62 -10.84 -6.76
N ASP A 152 -7.68 -11.54 -6.40
CA ASP A 152 -8.82 -11.82 -7.28
C ASP A 152 -9.75 -10.60 -7.48
N HIS A 153 -9.57 -9.51 -6.74
CA HIS A 153 -10.47 -8.36 -6.78
C HIS A 153 -9.83 -7.13 -7.41
N HIS A 154 -10.60 -6.38 -8.22
CA HIS A 154 -10.11 -5.19 -8.92
C HIS A 154 -9.52 -4.12 -7.97
N SER A 155 -10.08 -3.98 -6.76
CA SER A 155 -9.58 -3.02 -5.75
C SER A 155 -8.13 -3.28 -5.33
N ALA A 156 -7.58 -4.47 -5.58
CA ALA A 156 -6.18 -4.77 -5.26
C ALA A 156 -5.19 -4.06 -6.21
N TYR A 157 -5.68 -3.60 -7.36
CA TYR A 157 -4.89 -3.00 -8.43
C TYR A 157 -5.19 -1.51 -8.61
N GLN A 158 -5.96 -0.91 -7.71
CA GLN A 158 -6.25 0.52 -7.73
C GLN A 158 -4.98 1.35 -7.49
N LEU A 159 -4.84 2.42 -8.27
CA LEU A 159 -3.70 3.32 -8.27
C LEU A 159 -3.90 4.43 -7.23
N THR A 160 -3.77 4.09 -5.95
CA THR A 160 -4.06 5.01 -4.82
C THR A 160 -2.88 5.32 -3.93
N ARG A 161 -1.67 4.86 -4.29
CA ARG A 161 -0.43 5.26 -3.61
C ARG A 161 0.18 6.47 -4.30
N ALA A 162 0.57 7.46 -3.50
CA ALA A 162 1.23 8.68 -3.95
C ALA A 162 2.48 8.95 -3.11
N SER A 163 3.57 9.36 -3.76
CA SER A 163 4.77 9.86 -3.09
C SER A 163 4.96 11.35 -3.34
N GLY A 164 5.51 12.06 -2.36
CA GLY A 164 5.77 13.49 -2.42
C GLY A 164 6.92 13.84 -3.38
N PRO A 165 7.07 15.13 -3.73
CA PRO A 165 8.02 15.58 -4.74
C PRO A 165 9.48 15.23 -4.43
N LEU A 166 9.87 15.30 -3.15
CA LEU A 166 11.22 14.96 -2.69
C LEU A 166 11.55 13.47 -2.83
N THR A 167 10.54 12.60 -2.79
CA THR A 167 10.71 11.14 -2.84
C THR A 167 10.08 10.52 -4.09
N ARG A 168 9.94 11.30 -5.17
CA ARG A 168 9.31 10.88 -6.43
C ARG A 168 10.10 9.82 -7.21
N SER A 169 11.39 9.68 -6.93
CA SER A 169 12.22 8.64 -7.55
C SER A 169 11.74 7.25 -7.13
N HIS A 170 11.73 6.30 -8.07
CA HIS A 170 11.41 4.90 -7.78
C HIS A 170 12.33 4.28 -6.70
N THR A 171 13.55 4.80 -6.53
CA THR A 171 14.50 4.37 -5.48
C THR A 171 14.04 4.76 -4.07
N CYS A 172 13.19 5.79 -3.94
CA CYS A 172 12.63 6.27 -2.68
C CYS A 172 11.23 5.70 -2.41
N HIS A 173 10.67 4.95 -3.35
CA HIS A 173 9.34 4.38 -3.20
C HIS A 173 9.40 3.06 -2.41
N PRO A 174 8.52 2.88 -1.42
CA PRO A 174 8.37 1.60 -0.74
C PRO A 174 8.06 0.47 -1.74
N TYR A 175 8.80 -0.64 -1.64
CA TYR A 175 8.52 -1.86 -2.38
C TYR A 175 7.26 -2.55 -1.86
N SER A 176 6.62 -3.27 -2.77
CA SER A 176 5.42 -4.09 -2.55
C SER A 176 5.59 -5.40 -3.32
N VAL A 177 4.65 -6.33 -3.17
CA VAL A 177 4.65 -7.58 -3.96
C VAL A 177 4.68 -7.30 -5.48
N PHE A 178 4.10 -6.19 -5.94
CA PHE A 178 4.03 -5.83 -7.37
C PHE A 178 5.28 -5.14 -7.89
N THR A 179 6.07 -4.51 -7.01
CA THR A 179 7.24 -3.70 -7.40
C THR A 179 8.57 -4.35 -7.02
N LEU A 180 8.57 -5.40 -6.20
CA LEU A 180 9.79 -6.06 -5.75
C LEU A 180 10.68 -6.57 -6.90
N ALA A 181 10.09 -6.89 -8.05
CA ALA A 181 10.81 -7.31 -9.24
C ALA A 181 11.78 -6.25 -9.80
N ASP A 182 11.56 -4.97 -9.46
CA ASP A 182 12.42 -3.85 -9.87
C ASP A 182 13.61 -3.66 -8.91
N HIS A 183 13.65 -4.39 -7.77
CA HIS A 183 14.80 -4.40 -6.88
C HIS A 183 15.86 -5.38 -7.41
N ASP A 184 17.01 -4.85 -7.83
CA ASP A 184 18.09 -5.63 -8.48
C ASP A 184 18.48 -6.90 -7.71
N ALA A 185 18.53 -6.83 -6.38
CA ALA A 185 18.91 -7.95 -5.53
C ALA A 185 17.77 -8.96 -5.26
N SER A 186 16.55 -8.72 -5.75
CA SER A 186 15.35 -9.52 -5.42
C SER A 186 14.55 -9.96 -6.64
N ARG A 187 15.21 -10.10 -7.79
CA ARG A 187 14.60 -10.62 -9.03
C ARG A 187 14.29 -12.11 -8.93
N THR A 188 13.27 -12.43 -8.13
CA THR A 188 12.78 -13.79 -7.93
C THR A 188 11.65 -14.10 -8.91
N PRO A 189 11.42 -15.39 -9.24
CA PRO A 189 10.32 -15.79 -10.11
C PRO A 189 8.95 -15.36 -9.58
N VAL A 190 8.80 -15.32 -8.25
CA VAL A 190 7.56 -14.88 -7.58
C VAL A 190 7.33 -13.38 -7.75
N ALA A 191 8.37 -12.57 -7.58
CA ALA A 191 8.27 -11.12 -7.80
C ALA A 191 7.90 -10.80 -9.25
N LEU A 192 8.47 -11.53 -10.20
CA LEU A 192 8.12 -11.42 -11.62
C LEU A 192 6.68 -11.84 -11.90
N LEU A 193 6.19 -12.91 -11.26
CA LEU A 193 4.79 -13.32 -11.38
C LEU A 193 3.83 -12.22 -10.91
N PHE A 194 4.05 -11.64 -9.72
CA PHE A 194 3.20 -10.57 -9.22
C PHE A 194 3.23 -9.33 -10.11
N ARG A 195 4.41 -8.95 -10.61
CA ARG A 195 4.54 -7.85 -11.57
C ARG A 195 3.72 -8.13 -12.84
N SER A 196 3.88 -9.31 -13.43
CA SER A 196 3.15 -9.71 -14.64
C SER A 196 1.64 -9.70 -14.43
N ILE A 197 1.17 -10.21 -13.28
CA ILE A 197 -0.25 -10.16 -12.89
C ILE A 197 -0.76 -8.71 -12.81
N ALA A 198 -0.02 -7.83 -12.13
CA ALA A 198 -0.42 -6.43 -12.00
C ALA A 198 -0.52 -5.74 -13.37
N LEU A 199 0.48 -5.94 -14.23
CA LEU A 199 0.48 -5.36 -15.58
C LEU A 199 -0.69 -5.88 -16.42
N LEU A 200 -0.96 -7.20 -16.39
CA LEU A 200 -2.09 -7.79 -17.09
C LEU A 200 -3.43 -7.22 -16.63
N VAL A 201 -3.61 -7.01 -15.32
CA VAL A 201 -4.85 -6.42 -14.77
C VAL A 201 -4.98 -4.95 -15.12
N LEU A 202 -3.89 -4.16 -15.05
CA LEU A 202 -3.91 -2.76 -15.45
C LEU A 202 -4.21 -2.59 -16.95
N GLU A 203 -3.67 -3.46 -17.80
CA GLU A 203 -3.86 -3.39 -19.26
C GLU A 203 -5.22 -3.93 -19.71
N ARG A 204 -5.70 -5.03 -19.12
CA ARG A 204 -6.87 -5.78 -19.63
C ARG A 204 -8.09 -5.76 -18.71
N GLY A 205 -7.98 -5.20 -17.51
CA GLY A 205 -9.07 -5.12 -16.55
C GLY A 205 -9.69 -6.50 -16.25
N SER A 206 -11.01 -6.62 -16.39
CA SER A 206 -11.75 -7.87 -16.17
C SER A 206 -11.39 -9.00 -17.12
N ALA A 207 -10.79 -8.70 -18.27
CA ALA A 207 -10.33 -9.70 -19.25
C ALA A 207 -8.90 -10.20 -18.96
N ALA A 208 -8.29 -9.77 -17.85
CA ALA A 208 -6.95 -10.18 -17.50
C ALA A 208 -6.88 -11.68 -17.17
N SER A 209 -6.02 -12.37 -17.90
CA SER A 209 -5.82 -13.81 -17.81
C SER A 209 -4.32 -14.13 -17.68
N LEU A 210 -3.99 -15.08 -16.83
CA LEU A 210 -2.63 -15.56 -16.62
C LEU A 210 -2.35 -16.75 -17.53
N ASP A 211 -1.25 -16.69 -18.29
CA ASP A 211 -0.87 -17.74 -19.24
C ASP A 211 -0.08 -18.87 -18.56
N LYS A 212 -0.40 -20.11 -18.91
CA LYS A 212 0.22 -21.32 -18.35
C LYS A 212 1.73 -21.36 -18.60
N SER A 213 2.19 -20.97 -19.78
CA SER A 213 3.61 -21.01 -20.14
C SER A 213 4.43 -20.01 -19.30
N ALA A 214 3.85 -18.83 -19.01
CA ALA A 214 4.49 -17.84 -18.15
C ALA A 214 4.65 -18.36 -16.72
N VAL A 215 3.60 -18.97 -16.14
CA VAL A 215 3.70 -19.60 -14.80
C VAL A 215 4.70 -20.75 -14.82
N GLN A 216 4.68 -21.58 -15.85
CA GLN A 216 5.60 -22.71 -15.99
C GLN A 216 7.06 -22.26 -16.01
N GLN A 217 7.37 -21.17 -16.72
CA GLN A 217 8.71 -20.60 -16.75
C GLN A 217 9.18 -20.19 -15.35
N TYR A 218 8.35 -19.46 -14.60
CA TYR A 218 8.67 -19.06 -13.23
C TYR A 218 8.78 -20.25 -12.27
N ALA A 219 7.91 -21.25 -12.45
CA ALA A 219 7.91 -22.47 -11.67
C ALA A 219 9.18 -23.31 -11.90
N MET A 220 9.75 -23.34 -13.11
CA MET A 220 11.01 -24.07 -13.37
C MET A 220 12.21 -23.47 -12.62
N SER A 221 12.21 -22.16 -12.42
CA SER A 221 13.25 -21.43 -11.67
C SER A 221 13.01 -21.35 -10.16
N SER A 222 11.92 -21.94 -9.66
CA SER A 222 11.54 -21.89 -8.25
C SER A 222 12.00 -23.13 -7.49
N THR A 223 12.26 -22.98 -6.19
CA THR A 223 12.68 -24.10 -5.31
C THR A 223 11.91 -24.09 -3.99
N GLY A 224 11.98 -25.21 -3.26
CA GLY A 224 11.40 -25.35 -1.92
C GLY A 224 9.89 -25.04 -1.88
N LYS A 225 9.46 -24.30 -0.85
CA LYS A 225 8.04 -23.99 -0.65
C LYS A 225 7.43 -23.17 -1.79
N ILE A 226 8.22 -22.29 -2.42
CA ILE A 226 7.79 -21.51 -3.58
C ILE A 226 7.44 -22.44 -4.74
N LYS A 227 8.27 -23.45 -4.99
CA LYS A 227 8.03 -24.44 -6.05
C LYS A 227 6.72 -25.18 -5.85
N GLU A 228 6.47 -25.67 -4.63
CA GLU A 228 5.21 -26.35 -4.28
C GLU A 228 3.99 -25.47 -4.59
N VAL A 229 4.03 -24.19 -4.21
CA VAL A 229 2.91 -23.27 -4.44
C VAL A 229 2.75 -22.95 -5.93
N MET A 230 3.85 -22.80 -6.68
CA MET A 230 3.80 -22.62 -8.13
C MET A 230 3.23 -23.86 -8.84
N ASP A 231 3.55 -25.06 -8.37
CA ASP A 231 3.00 -26.31 -8.92
C ASP A 231 1.50 -26.43 -8.63
N ASN A 232 1.04 -25.98 -7.45
CA ASN A 232 -0.40 -25.86 -7.17
C ASN A 232 -1.11 -24.88 -8.12
N ILE A 233 -0.45 -23.77 -8.50
CA ILE A 233 -0.98 -22.84 -9.51
C ILE A 233 -1.04 -23.53 -10.88
N MET A 234 -0.01 -24.31 -11.25
CA MET A 234 0.01 -25.09 -12.50
C MET A 234 -1.13 -26.12 -12.56
N ASP A 235 -1.52 -26.69 -11.43
CA ASP A 235 -2.64 -27.63 -11.34
C ASP A 235 -4.01 -26.99 -11.61
N LEU A 236 -4.16 -25.68 -11.38
CA LEU A 236 -5.40 -24.95 -11.72
C LEU A 236 -5.72 -25.01 -13.22
N TYR A 237 -4.70 -25.08 -14.07
CA TYR A 237 -4.87 -25.21 -15.52
C TYR A 237 -5.31 -26.62 -15.94
N LYS A 238 -5.01 -27.65 -15.14
CA LYS A 238 -5.35 -29.04 -15.47
C LYS A 238 -6.83 -29.34 -15.30
N GLN A 239 -7.54 -28.56 -14.46
CA GLN A 239 -8.95 -28.79 -14.18
C GLN A 239 -9.84 -28.66 -15.43
N ASN A 240 -9.43 -27.83 -16.40
CA ASN A 240 -10.18 -27.56 -17.63
C ASN A 240 -9.35 -27.74 -18.92
N ASP A 241 -8.10 -28.19 -18.82
CA ASP A 241 -7.09 -28.15 -19.89
C ASP A 241 -6.90 -26.74 -20.51
N ASP A 242 -7.07 -25.72 -19.68
CA ASP A 242 -7.01 -24.32 -20.11
C ASP A 242 -5.56 -23.89 -20.38
N LYS A 243 -5.37 -23.07 -21.43
CA LYS A 243 -4.08 -22.38 -21.69
C LYS A 243 -3.90 -21.15 -20.79
N THR A 244 -5.00 -20.59 -20.31
CA THR A 244 -5.04 -19.37 -19.51
C THR A 244 -6.09 -19.48 -18.42
N ILE A 245 -5.83 -18.93 -17.24
CA ILE A 245 -6.86 -18.80 -16.18
C ILE A 245 -7.16 -17.33 -15.92
N SER A 246 -8.42 -16.99 -15.60
CA SER A 246 -8.76 -15.63 -15.18
C SER A 246 -8.01 -15.24 -13.91
N ILE A 247 -7.52 -14.00 -13.85
CA ILE A 247 -6.89 -13.46 -12.64
C ILE A 247 -7.98 -12.99 -11.66
N LEU A 248 -8.87 -12.14 -12.15
CA LEU A 248 -9.95 -11.59 -11.34
C LEU A 248 -11.09 -12.61 -11.17
N GLY A 249 -11.68 -12.66 -9.98
CA GLY A 249 -12.71 -13.62 -9.58
C GLY A 249 -12.19 -15.04 -9.29
N ASN A 250 -10.90 -15.31 -9.49
CA ASN A 250 -10.32 -16.63 -9.27
C ASN A 250 -9.84 -16.81 -7.82
N LEU A 251 -10.74 -17.29 -6.98
CA LEU A 251 -10.47 -17.50 -5.55
C LEU A 251 -9.36 -18.50 -5.27
N ASP A 252 -9.20 -19.53 -6.10
CA ASP A 252 -8.18 -20.56 -5.90
C ASP A 252 -6.79 -20.07 -6.28
N LEU A 253 -6.68 -19.29 -7.35
CA LEU A 253 -5.45 -18.56 -7.66
C LEU A 253 -5.11 -17.57 -6.55
N ASN A 254 -6.07 -16.79 -6.05
CA ASN A 254 -5.83 -15.84 -4.96
C ASN A 254 -5.34 -16.52 -3.68
N LYS A 255 -5.82 -17.72 -3.33
CA LYS A 255 -5.29 -18.48 -2.18
C LYS A 255 -3.80 -18.77 -2.34
N GLN A 256 -3.36 -19.21 -3.53
CA GLN A 256 -1.94 -19.47 -3.78
C GLN A 256 -1.12 -18.18 -3.81
N LEU A 257 -1.64 -17.11 -4.41
CA LEU A 257 -0.97 -15.80 -4.42
C LEU A 257 -0.81 -15.22 -3.01
N ALA A 258 -1.79 -15.37 -2.11
CA ALA A 258 -1.65 -14.94 -0.72
C ALA A 258 -0.47 -15.65 -0.02
N ILE A 259 -0.32 -16.96 -0.23
CA ILE A 259 0.82 -17.73 0.31
C ILE A 259 2.14 -17.23 -0.27
N LEU A 260 2.21 -16.99 -1.58
CA LEU A 260 3.41 -16.43 -2.23
C LEU A 260 3.76 -15.03 -1.73
N SER A 261 2.74 -14.20 -1.45
CA SER A 261 2.90 -12.88 -0.85
C SER A 261 3.59 -12.95 0.51
N ASP A 262 3.16 -13.87 1.36
CA ASP A 262 3.74 -14.07 2.69
C ASP A 262 5.19 -14.53 2.59
N LEU A 263 5.50 -15.41 1.64
CA LEU A 263 6.86 -15.89 1.37
C LEU A 263 7.79 -14.79 0.85
N LEU A 264 7.28 -13.76 0.19
CA LEU A 264 8.07 -12.61 -0.28
C LEU A 264 8.35 -11.56 0.80
N MET A 265 7.63 -11.59 1.93
CA MET A 265 7.70 -10.54 2.95
C MET A 265 9.13 -10.24 3.44
N PRO A 266 9.99 -11.24 3.74
CA PRO A 266 11.36 -10.97 4.19
C PRO A 266 12.18 -10.20 3.14
N SER A 267 11.99 -10.50 1.85
CA SER A 267 12.67 -9.79 0.76
C SER A 267 12.16 -8.37 0.59
N ILE A 268 10.86 -8.14 0.80
CA ILE A 268 10.25 -6.79 0.78
C ILE A 268 10.82 -5.94 1.91
N VAL A 269 10.86 -6.47 3.14
CA VAL A 269 11.42 -5.79 4.31
C VAL A 269 12.89 -5.44 4.07
N ALA A 270 13.68 -6.37 3.53
CA ALA A 270 15.08 -6.12 3.19
C ALA A 270 15.25 -5.04 2.12
N ALA A 271 14.43 -5.06 1.06
CA ALA A 271 14.44 -4.03 0.02
C ALA A 271 14.05 -2.65 0.57
N ASN A 272 13.03 -2.60 1.44
CA ASN A 272 12.56 -1.38 2.09
C ASN A 272 13.59 -0.79 3.07
N ALA A 273 14.43 -1.62 3.69
CA ALA A 273 15.57 -1.13 4.47
C ALA A 273 16.58 -0.35 3.61
N THR A 274 16.72 -0.70 2.33
CA THR A 274 17.53 0.07 1.37
C THR A 274 16.82 1.36 0.97
N VAL A 275 15.50 1.33 0.75
CA VAL A 275 14.68 2.52 0.49
C VAL A 275 14.83 3.55 1.61
N ALA A 276 14.87 3.11 2.88
CA ALA A 276 15.05 4.01 4.03
C ALA A 276 16.34 4.83 3.92
N LYS A 277 17.41 4.22 3.39
CA LYS A 277 18.70 4.91 3.17
C LYS A 277 18.60 5.93 2.03
N TYR A 278 17.93 5.60 0.94
CA TYR A 278 17.70 6.55 -0.16
C TYR A 278 16.86 7.74 0.28
N VAL A 279 15.77 7.49 1.02
CA VAL A 279 14.95 8.56 1.58
C VAL A 279 15.80 9.42 2.52
N ALA A 280 16.60 8.84 3.41
CA ALA A 280 17.46 9.61 4.31
C ALA A 280 18.44 10.50 3.54
N ALA A 281 19.01 10.01 2.44
CA ALA A 281 19.95 10.77 1.61
C ALA A 281 19.31 11.94 0.84
N VAL A 282 17.98 11.97 0.68
CA VAL A 282 17.27 13.13 0.12
C VAL A 282 17.18 14.27 1.13
N PHE A 283 17.20 13.96 2.43
CA PHE A 283 16.97 14.92 3.52
C PHE A 283 18.26 15.35 4.26
N ASN A 284 19.40 14.73 3.94
CA ASN A 284 20.73 15.05 4.48
C ASN A 284 21.56 15.79 3.44
#